data_AF-A0A9P9JFF1-F1
#
_entry.id   AF-A0A9P9JFF1-F1
#
_cell.length_a   1.000
_cell.length_b   1.000
_cell.length_c   1.000
_cell.angle_alpha   90.00
_cell.angle_beta   90.00
_cell.angle_gamma   90.00
#
_symmetry.space_group_name_H-M   'P 1'
#
loop_
_entity.id
_entity.type
_entity.pdbx_description
1 polymer ?
#
loop_
_entity_poly.entity_id
_entity_poly.type
_entity_poly.pdbx_seq_one_letter_code
_entity_poly.pdbx_strand_id
1 'polypeptide(L)'
;MARDDPAQTAPAGGSGNEIFPYRIHVSNKYLDITRQKLELTRLPHEPRSREWWEPKPQVESLIDYWQEHYSWSKHEEKLNAAVPQFRTSFQTPPPQSAVRIHFIHVRSPHANAVPLLLIPPFPLTNLSLTHLVSPLTGPQDAAAQQPFHLVIPALPGLGFSDPLPNSAPPISTTASMLDGLMKRLGYQRYIATNTSSASLSPAKIDWRLVKHLSQHYLDSCLGAHLISPPLDSPKIQQSAVEWGKWTLARIFSSPILGYSKDDFSAKTKPDKSQSKGKKTLLIGQLSSGGWEPNTPAYALCDSPTGLLLCVLKTLRTLGPKRELKPDDIITLTQLIWLPGPEAALRFWALCSSQIEPVETKKPSRKPRVAVTVFLGNDEQSDQQKTLPQPAKNEYACPGWARTEFQVLHSNRVTGKPGFLAWDRPEVIVDGVRDLAKAVLAVDKSLKVSDEASTVPQPPAAPIERPPTTPAPAPADLSGSTVQGTFGAIPESTEEGVPETPGKNPLMPGFKEADPSKGKHLAVPQTPKRPSSSGQQVDT
;
A
#
# COMPACT_ATOMS: atom_id res chain seq x y z
N MET A 1 29.84 51.31 -3.51
CA MET A 1 28.95 51.08 -2.35
C MET A 1 27.86 50.13 -2.78
N ALA A 2 28.16 48.83 -2.73
CA ALA A 2 27.20 47.76 -2.97
C ALA A 2 26.46 47.47 -1.65
N ARG A 3 25.15 47.27 -1.72
CA ARG A 3 24.32 46.81 -0.60
C ARG A 3 24.21 45.30 -0.69
N ASP A 4 24.59 44.65 0.41
CA ASP A 4 24.47 43.21 0.63
C ASP A 4 23.00 42.80 0.78
N ASP A 5 22.54 41.90 -0.10
CA ASP A 5 21.36 41.07 0.13
C ASP A 5 21.81 39.73 0.73
N PRO A 6 21.22 39.26 1.85
CA PRO A 6 21.60 37.98 2.43
C PRO A 6 20.96 36.85 1.61
N ALA A 7 21.77 36.18 0.80
CA ALA A 7 21.40 34.92 0.17
C ALA A 7 21.06 33.89 1.26
N GLN A 8 19.79 33.49 1.34
CA GLN A 8 19.39 32.28 2.07
C GLN A 8 20.03 31.07 1.40
N THR A 9 21.10 30.57 2.00
CA THR A 9 21.72 29.29 1.67
C THR A 9 20.72 28.16 1.91
N ALA A 10 20.29 27.51 0.83
CA ALA A 10 19.62 26.22 0.89
C ALA A 10 20.59 25.17 1.50
N PRO A 11 20.13 24.27 2.38
CA PRO A 11 21.01 23.24 2.92
C PRO A 11 21.31 22.21 1.83
N ALA A 12 22.58 22.14 1.46
CA ALA A 12 23.13 21.05 0.65
C ALA A 12 23.12 19.74 1.45
N GLY A 13 22.65 18.65 0.82
CA GLY A 13 23.02 17.27 1.15
C GLY A 13 22.95 16.86 2.62
N GLY A 14 21.75 16.86 3.21
CA GLY A 14 21.51 16.24 4.52
C GLY A 14 21.76 14.73 4.48
N SER A 15 22.44 14.22 5.51
CA SER A 15 22.73 12.81 5.68
C SER A 15 21.44 11.97 5.59
N GLY A 16 21.49 10.80 4.94
CA GLY A 16 20.31 10.01 4.57
C GLY A 16 19.43 9.45 5.70
N ASN A 17 19.53 9.97 6.93
CA ASN A 17 18.74 9.60 8.10
C ASN A 17 17.81 10.72 8.63
N GLU A 18 17.81 11.89 8.01
CA GLU A 18 17.00 13.02 8.48
C GLU A 18 15.49 12.82 8.24
N ILE A 19 14.69 13.33 9.19
CA ILE A 19 13.23 13.29 9.16
C ILE A 19 12.73 14.73 9.05
N PHE A 20 11.92 15.00 8.04
CA PHE A 20 11.41 16.33 7.75
C PHE A 20 9.90 16.39 7.98
N PRO A 21 9.38 17.41 8.68
CA PRO A 21 7.95 17.71 8.67
C PRO A 21 7.45 17.84 7.24
N TYR A 22 6.26 17.32 6.99
CA TYR A 22 5.62 17.36 5.68
C TYR A 22 4.24 18.00 5.81
N ARG A 23 3.90 18.87 4.88
CA ARG A 23 2.57 19.46 4.75
C ARG A 23 2.09 19.21 3.33
N ILE A 24 0.90 18.62 3.21
CA ILE A 24 0.27 18.39 1.91
C ILE A 24 -0.01 19.74 1.28
N HIS A 25 0.39 19.90 0.02
CA HIS A 25 0.02 21.04 -0.79
C HIS A 25 -0.15 20.63 -2.25
N VAL A 26 -1.39 20.66 -2.73
CA VAL A 26 -1.75 20.36 -4.11
C VAL A 26 -2.03 21.66 -4.83
N SER A 27 -1.39 21.87 -5.98
CA SER A 27 -1.56 23.10 -6.73
C SER A 27 -2.96 23.21 -7.32
N ASN A 28 -3.51 24.42 -7.35
CA ASN A 28 -4.81 24.71 -7.98
C ASN A 28 -4.84 24.25 -9.44
N LYS A 29 -3.71 24.33 -10.15
CA LYS A 29 -3.59 23.85 -11.53
C LYS A 29 -3.99 22.37 -11.67
N TYR A 30 -3.55 21.48 -10.79
CA TYR A 30 -3.96 20.07 -10.86
C TYR A 30 -5.43 19.87 -10.51
N LEU A 31 -5.96 20.66 -9.57
CA LEU A 31 -7.38 20.63 -9.22
C LEU A 31 -8.26 21.09 -10.39
N ASP A 32 -7.85 22.14 -11.10
CA ASP A 32 -8.56 22.65 -12.28
C ASP A 32 -8.49 21.66 -13.45
N ILE A 33 -7.34 21.03 -13.68
CA ILE A 33 -7.21 19.94 -14.67
C ILE A 33 -8.13 18.77 -14.31
N THR A 34 -8.24 18.43 -13.02
CA THR A 34 -9.15 17.38 -12.55
C THR A 34 -10.60 17.74 -12.85
N ARG A 35 -11.01 18.98 -12.57
CA ARG A 35 -12.35 19.48 -12.89
C ARG A 35 -12.63 19.41 -14.39
N GLN A 36 -11.72 19.88 -15.24
CA GLN A 36 -11.86 19.82 -16.70
C GLN A 36 -12.01 18.38 -17.21
N LYS A 37 -11.24 17.43 -16.66
CA LYS A 37 -11.35 16.00 -17.04
C LYS A 37 -12.70 15.40 -16.61
N LEU A 38 -13.26 15.83 -15.49
CA LEU A 38 -14.61 15.45 -15.07
C LEU A 38 -15.67 16.04 -16.02
N GLU A 39 -15.57 17.33 -16.35
CA GLU A 39 -16.49 18.02 -17.28
C GLU A 39 -16.50 17.39 -18.68
N LEU A 40 -15.33 16.97 -19.17
CA LEU A 40 -15.17 16.34 -20.48
C LEU A 40 -15.41 14.83 -20.48
N THR A 41 -15.82 14.25 -19.34
CA THR A 41 -16.02 12.80 -19.23
C THR A 41 -17.13 12.34 -20.16
N ARG A 42 -16.78 11.40 -21.05
CA ARG A 42 -17.78 10.68 -21.86
C ARG A 42 -18.16 9.38 -21.18
N LEU A 43 -19.37 9.33 -20.63
CA LEU A 43 -19.89 8.10 -20.02
C LEU A 43 -20.39 7.11 -21.09
N PRO A 44 -20.16 5.80 -20.89
CA PRO A 44 -20.62 4.78 -21.81
C PRO A 44 -22.15 4.67 -21.84
N HIS A 45 -22.67 4.06 -22.90
CA HIS A 45 -24.04 3.55 -22.90
C HIS A 45 -24.04 2.19 -22.19
N GLU A 46 -24.82 2.05 -21.12
CA GLU A 46 -24.89 0.84 -20.31
C GLU A 46 -26.29 0.21 -20.46
N PRO A 47 -26.45 -0.83 -21.29
CA PRO A 47 -27.70 -1.57 -21.35
C PRO A 47 -27.89 -2.39 -20.07
N ARG A 48 -29.15 -2.55 -19.64
CA ARG A 48 -29.48 -3.34 -18.45
C ARG A 48 -28.94 -4.77 -18.58
N SER A 49 -28.24 -5.25 -17.57
CA SER A 49 -27.63 -6.57 -17.49
C SER A 49 -27.93 -7.26 -16.17
N ARG A 50 -28.16 -8.57 -16.25
CA ARG A 50 -28.21 -9.44 -15.07
C ARG A 50 -26.86 -10.08 -14.76
N GLU A 51 -25.87 -9.91 -15.64
CA GLU A 51 -24.58 -10.61 -15.60
C GLU A 51 -23.45 -9.73 -15.05
N TRP A 52 -23.46 -8.42 -15.34
CA TRP A 52 -22.43 -7.48 -14.90
C TRP A 52 -23.03 -6.23 -14.25
N TRP A 53 -22.22 -5.54 -13.45
CA TRP A 53 -22.60 -4.31 -12.75
C TRP A 53 -22.88 -3.15 -13.71
N GLU A 54 -23.89 -2.36 -13.37
CA GLU A 54 -24.31 -1.10 -14.01
C GLU A 54 -23.90 0.08 -13.10
N PRO A 55 -22.66 0.58 -13.19
CA PRO A 55 -22.16 1.65 -12.32
C PRO A 55 -22.70 3.03 -12.67
N LYS A 56 -23.19 3.25 -13.90
CA LYS A 56 -23.44 4.60 -14.41
C LYS A 56 -24.32 5.49 -13.52
N PRO A 57 -25.48 5.05 -13.00
CA PRO A 57 -26.31 5.91 -12.14
C PRO A 57 -25.58 6.39 -10.88
N GLN A 58 -24.71 5.54 -10.31
CA GLN A 58 -23.92 5.89 -9.14
C GLN A 58 -22.76 6.82 -9.52
N VAL A 59 -22.06 6.52 -10.63
CA VAL A 59 -20.92 7.30 -11.10
C VAL A 59 -21.34 8.70 -11.54
N GLU A 60 -22.47 8.85 -12.23
CA GLU A 60 -23.04 10.16 -12.62
C GLU A 60 -23.24 11.04 -11.40
N SER A 61 -23.97 10.55 -10.40
CA SER A 61 -24.21 11.31 -9.17
C SER A 61 -22.93 11.67 -8.41
N LEU A 62 -21.91 10.80 -8.43
CA LEU A 62 -20.61 11.10 -7.82
C LEU A 62 -19.80 12.12 -8.61
N ILE A 63 -19.87 12.10 -9.95
CA ILE A 63 -19.24 13.11 -10.81
C ILE A 63 -19.86 14.48 -10.55
N ASP A 64 -21.20 14.55 -10.48
CA ASP A 64 -21.92 15.80 -10.19
C ASP A 64 -21.51 16.35 -8.83
N TYR A 65 -21.52 15.51 -7.78
CA TYR A 65 -21.07 15.90 -6.45
C TYR A 65 -19.59 16.34 -6.44
N TRP A 66 -18.71 15.64 -7.16
CA TRP A 66 -17.28 15.98 -7.22
C TRP A 66 -17.07 17.36 -7.86
N GLN A 67 -17.81 17.68 -8.92
CA GLN A 67 -17.68 18.96 -9.60
C GLN A 67 -18.28 20.12 -8.79
N GLU A 68 -19.44 19.92 -8.18
CA GLU A 68 -20.25 21.02 -7.62
C GLU A 68 -20.07 21.22 -6.11
N HIS A 69 -19.72 20.18 -5.36
CA HIS A 69 -19.78 20.19 -3.90
C HIS A 69 -18.46 19.81 -3.22
N TYR A 70 -17.69 18.92 -3.82
CA TYR A 70 -16.43 18.46 -3.24
C TYR A 70 -15.33 19.52 -3.33
N SER A 71 -14.55 19.67 -2.25
CA SER A 71 -13.42 20.59 -2.20
C SER A 71 -12.20 19.89 -1.62
N TRP A 72 -11.17 19.68 -2.46
CA TRP A 72 -9.90 19.12 -2.01
C TRP A 72 -9.19 20.05 -1.02
N SER A 73 -9.21 21.37 -1.23
CA SER A 73 -8.53 22.32 -0.33
C SER A 73 -9.02 22.20 1.11
N LYS A 74 -10.33 22.04 1.33
CA LYS A 74 -10.89 21.78 2.68
C LYS A 74 -10.39 20.46 3.27
N HIS A 75 -10.27 19.41 2.46
CA HIS A 75 -9.74 18.12 2.89
C HIS A 75 -8.24 18.18 3.21
N GLU A 76 -7.47 18.89 2.38
CA GLU A 76 -6.05 19.15 2.58
C GLU A 76 -5.80 19.91 3.89
N GLU A 77 -6.56 20.97 4.16
CA GLU A 77 -6.50 21.71 5.42
C GLU A 77 -6.82 20.80 6.62
N LYS A 78 -7.91 20.01 6.52
CA LYS A 78 -8.30 19.06 7.56
C LYS A 78 -7.22 18.01 7.82
N LEU A 79 -6.63 17.42 6.79
CA LEU A 79 -5.56 16.41 6.92
C LEU A 79 -4.30 17.01 7.55
N ASN A 80 -3.89 18.20 7.10
CA ASN A 80 -2.73 18.91 7.64
C ASN A 80 -2.93 19.34 9.11
N ALA A 81 -4.17 19.63 9.53
CA ALA A 81 -4.49 19.98 10.91
C ALA A 81 -4.70 18.75 11.82
N ALA A 82 -5.23 17.64 11.29
CA ALA A 82 -5.61 16.49 12.09
C ALA A 82 -4.43 15.61 12.52
N VAL A 83 -3.39 15.52 11.69
CA VAL A 83 -2.26 14.61 11.95
C VAL A 83 -0.90 15.23 11.57
N PRO A 84 0.12 15.09 12.45
CA PRO A 84 1.51 15.32 12.08
C PRO A 84 1.96 14.38 10.96
N GLN A 85 2.56 14.95 9.92
CA GLN A 85 3.04 14.22 8.76
C GLN A 85 4.52 14.52 8.56
N PHE A 86 5.24 13.53 8.06
CA PHE A 86 6.69 13.59 7.89
C PHE A 86 7.12 12.86 6.63
N ARG A 87 8.36 13.13 6.21
CA ARG A 87 9.02 12.45 5.12
C ARG A 87 10.48 12.16 5.47
N THR A 88 10.99 11.02 5.03
CA THR A 88 12.41 10.66 5.17
C THR A 88 12.89 9.85 3.97
N SER A 89 14.18 9.90 3.66
CA SER A 89 14.78 9.25 2.48
C SER A 89 15.49 7.96 2.87
N PHE A 90 15.28 6.88 2.11
CA PHE A 90 16.02 5.62 2.25
C PHE A 90 16.80 5.33 0.98
N GLN A 91 17.99 4.75 1.13
CA GLN A 91 18.75 4.24 -0.01
C GLN A 91 18.31 2.81 -0.31
N THR A 92 17.94 2.54 -1.55
CA THR A 92 17.58 1.18 -2.00
C THR A 92 18.83 0.38 -2.38
N PRO A 93 18.74 -0.97 -2.41
CA PRO A 93 19.79 -1.81 -2.98
C PRO A 93 20.11 -1.41 -4.45
N PRO A 94 21.30 -1.79 -4.96
CA PRO A 94 21.79 -1.36 -6.27
C PRO A 94 20.83 -1.58 -7.46
N PRO A 95 20.78 -0.64 -8.43
CA PRO A 95 21.41 0.68 -8.39
C PRO A 95 20.83 1.52 -7.26
N GLN A 96 21.71 2.13 -6.45
CA GLN A 96 21.29 2.89 -5.28
C GLN A 96 20.44 4.07 -5.74
N SER A 97 19.23 4.15 -5.21
CA SER A 97 18.35 5.27 -5.43
C SER A 97 17.75 5.71 -4.11
N ALA A 98 17.61 7.01 -3.93
CA ALA A 98 16.90 7.55 -2.77
C ALA A 98 15.40 7.43 -3.01
N VAL A 99 14.70 6.75 -2.10
CA VAL A 99 13.24 6.66 -2.06
C VAL A 99 12.75 7.41 -0.83
N ARG A 100 11.95 8.45 -1.04
CA ARG A 100 11.36 9.21 0.08
C ARG A 100 10.03 8.60 0.50
N ILE A 101 9.92 8.24 1.77
CA ILE A 101 8.70 7.67 2.36
C ILE A 101 7.99 8.73 3.18
N HIS A 102 6.71 8.97 2.87
CA HIS A 102 5.78 9.77 3.65
C HIS A 102 5.14 8.92 4.75
N PHE A 103 4.97 9.49 5.94
CA PHE A 103 4.37 8.79 7.06
C PHE A 103 3.68 9.75 8.04
N ILE A 104 2.71 9.22 8.77
CA ILE A 104 2.14 9.87 9.95
C ILE A 104 2.88 9.33 11.18
N HIS A 105 3.26 10.20 12.09
CA HIS A 105 3.85 9.81 13.38
C HIS A 105 3.21 10.62 14.49
N VAL A 106 2.57 9.93 15.43
CA VAL A 106 1.88 10.55 16.55
C VAL A 106 2.34 9.90 17.84
N ARG A 107 2.92 10.69 18.73
CA ARG A 107 3.25 10.24 20.08
C ARG A 107 1.99 10.29 20.95
N SER A 108 1.64 9.15 21.54
CA SER A 108 0.75 9.14 22.71
C SER A 108 1.29 10.05 23.83
N PRO A 109 0.41 10.78 24.55
CA PRO A 109 0.79 11.52 25.75
C PRO A 109 1.02 10.61 26.98
N HIS A 110 0.74 9.30 26.89
CA HIS A 110 0.86 8.38 28.01
C HIS A 110 2.25 7.73 28.07
N ALA A 111 2.89 7.76 29.24
CA ALA A 111 4.24 7.23 29.45
C ALA A 111 4.37 5.70 29.24
N ASN A 112 3.27 4.96 29.35
CA ASN A 112 3.25 3.51 29.12
C ASN A 112 3.00 3.13 27.65
N ALA A 113 3.04 4.07 26.72
CA ALA A 113 2.71 3.82 25.32
C ALA A 113 3.72 2.90 24.60
N VAL A 114 3.19 2.00 23.78
CA VAL A 114 3.97 1.04 23.00
C VAL A 114 4.14 1.52 21.56
N PRO A 115 5.32 1.40 20.92
CA PRO A 115 5.47 1.69 19.50
C PRO A 115 4.68 0.70 18.63
N LEU A 116 3.80 1.24 17.80
CA LEU A 116 2.97 0.49 16.87
C LEU A 116 3.20 0.98 15.43
N LEU A 117 3.66 0.06 14.58
CA LEU A 117 3.71 0.24 13.14
C LEU A 117 2.41 -0.27 12.52
N LEU A 118 1.60 0.64 11.99
CA LEU A 118 0.30 0.35 11.41
C LEU A 118 0.40 0.35 9.88
N ILE A 119 0.34 -0.82 9.25
CA ILE A 119 0.47 -0.95 7.79
C ILE A 119 -0.89 -0.71 7.12
N PRO A 120 -1.04 0.32 6.27
CA PRO A 120 -2.28 0.60 5.57
C PRO A 120 -2.68 -0.53 4.61
N PRO A 121 -3.97 -0.67 4.31
CA PRO A 121 -4.44 -1.69 3.41
C PRO A 121 -4.19 -1.24 1.98
N PHE A 122 -3.52 -2.03 1.16
CA PHE A 122 -3.27 -1.68 -0.23
C PHE A 122 -4.58 -1.70 -1.06
N PRO A 123 -4.87 -0.73 -1.95
CA PRO A 123 -4.05 0.42 -2.38
C PRO A 123 -4.39 1.73 -1.65
N LEU A 124 -4.94 1.69 -0.43
CA LEU A 124 -5.16 2.88 0.37
C LEU A 124 -3.86 3.33 1.05
N THR A 125 -3.86 4.59 1.49
CA THR A 125 -2.66 5.27 2.03
C THR A 125 -2.76 5.43 3.54
N ASN A 126 -1.67 5.88 4.18
CA ASN A 126 -1.68 6.28 5.58
C ASN A 126 -2.77 7.31 5.92
N LEU A 127 -3.04 8.26 5.02
CA LEU A 127 -4.03 9.33 5.21
C LEU A 127 -5.47 8.81 5.28
N SER A 128 -5.73 7.62 4.75
CA SER A 128 -7.04 6.99 4.86
C SER A 128 -7.29 6.39 6.25
N LEU A 129 -6.29 6.33 7.13
CA LEU A 129 -6.40 5.74 8.47
C LEU A 129 -6.37 6.77 9.61
N THR A 130 -6.53 8.05 9.31
CA THR A 130 -6.45 9.15 10.30
C THR A 130 -7.46 9.00 11.44
N HIS A 131 -8.62 8.40 11.19
CA HIS A 131 -9.64 8.11 12.21
C HIS A 131 -9.20 7.05 13.24
N LEU A 132 -8.17 6.24 12.96
CA LEU A 132 -7.61 5.28 13.91
C LEU A 132 -6.59 5.91 14.88
N VAL A 133 -6.12 7.13 14.60
CA VAL A 133 -5.05 7.77 15.39
C VAL A 133 -5.49 7.98 16.84
N SER A 134 -6.57 8.72 17.07
CA SER A 134 -7.01 9.06 18.43
C SER A 134 -7.35 7.82 19.29
N PRO A 135 -8.10 6.80 18.80
CA PRO A 135 -8.38 5.59 19.58
C PRO A 135 -7.14 4.79 19.99
N LEU A 136 -6.06 4.86 19.22
CA LEU A 136 -4.80 4.14 19.49
C LEU A 136 -3.84 4.95 20.35
N THR A 137 -3.76 6.27 20.17
CA THR A 137 -2.77 7.10 20.85
C THR A 137 -3.28 7.65 22.19
N GLY A 138 -4.57 7.98 22.31
CA GLY A 138 -5.17 8.59 23.49
C GLY A 138 -6.48 7.92 23.88
N PRO A 139 -6.47 6.65 24.33
CA PRO A 139 -7.66 5.99 24.86
C PRO A 139 -8.19 6.70 26.12
N GLN A 140 -9.50 6.58 26.39
CA GLN A 140 -10.13 7.23 27.55
C GLN A 140 -9.57 6.72 28.89
N ASP A 141 -9.25 5.43 28.97
CA ASP A 141 -8.61 4.80 30.13
C ASP A 141 -7.32 4.11 29.70
N ALA A 142 -6.19 4.83 29.78
CA ALA A 142 -4.87 4.32 29.43
C ALA A 142 -4.30 3.25 30.39
N ALA A 143 -4.96 3.01 31.53
CA ALA A 143 -4.60 1.93 32.44
C ALA A 143 -5.23 0.61 32.00
N ALA A 144 -6.48 0.63 31.53
CA ALA A 144 -7.17 -0.54 31.00
C ALA A 144 -6.89 -0.79 29.51
N GLN A 145 -6.72 0.27 28.73
CA GLN A 145 -6.52 0.23 27.29
C GLN A 145 -5.10 0.67 26.95
N GLN A 146 -4.27 -0.25 26.47
CA GLN A 146 -2.89 0.04 26.11
C GLN A 146 -2.83 1.18 25.07
N PRO A 147 -2.19 2.32 25.37
CA PRO A 147 -1.94 3.38 24.40
C PRO A 147 -0.72 3.07 23.52
N PHE A 148 -0.63 3.72 22.36
CA PHE A 148 0.44 3.50 21.38
C PHE A 148 1.09 4.79 20.90
N HIS A 149 2.42 4.77 20.75
CA HIS A 149 3.08 5.69 19.84
C HIS A 149 2.88 5.14 18.42
N LEU A 150 2.20 5.90 17.56
CA LEU A 150 1.69 5.39 16.31
C LEU A 150 2.52 5.87 15.13
N VAL A 151 2.90 4.95 14.25
CA VAL A 151 3.56 5.23 12.96
C VAL A 151 2.75 4.59 11.84
N ILE A 152 2.30 5.38 10.87
CA ILE A 152 1.52 4.93 9.71
C ILE A 152 2.25 5.36 8.42
N PRO A 153 3.03 4.48 7.78
CA PRO A 153 3.73 4.80 6.54
C PRO A 153 2.79 4.73 5.33
N ALA A 154 2.95 5.63 4.37
CA ALA A 154 2.48 5.39 3.01
C ALA A 154 3.45 4.42 2.32
N LEU A 155 2.93 3.30 1.83
CA LEU A 155 3.75 2.33 1.09
C LEU A 155 4.34 2.97 -0.18
N PRO A 156 5.45 2.44 -0.73
CA PRO A 156 6.07 3.05 -1.90
C PRO A 156 5.11 3.16 -3.10
N GLY A 157 5.12 4.32 -3.74
CA GLY A 157 4.23 4.62 -4.87
C GLY A 157 2.77 4.88 -4.49
N LEU A 158 2.47 5.05 -3.21
CA LEU A 158 1.15 5.42 -2.70
C LEU A 158 1.22 6.73 -1.91
N GLY A 159 0.17 7.53 -1.99
CA GLY A 159 0.12 8.84 -1.33
C GLY A 159 1.31 9.70 -1.72
N PHE A 160 2.00 10.28 -0.75
CA PHE A 160 3.15 11.16 -1.01
C PHE A 160 4.51 10.45 -0.86
N SER A 161 4.53 9.10 -0.94
CA SER A 161 5.76 8.30 -1.00
C SER A 161 6.23 8.09 -2.44
N ASP A 162 7.55 8.15 -2.66
CA ASP A 162 8.14 7.86 -3.96
C ASP A 162 7.94 6.37 -4.34
N PRO A 163 7.89 6.04 -5.65
CA PRO A 163 7.90 4.65 -6.10
C PRO A 163 9.23 3.97 -5.80
N LEU A 164 9.20 2.63 -5.71
CA LEU A 164 10.42 1.83 -5.75
C LEU A 164 10.99 1.77 -7.18
N PRO A 165 12.31 1.66 -7.34
CA PRO A 165 12.92 1.23 -8.60
C PRO A 165 12.44 -0.16 -8.99
N ASN A 166 12.28 -0.40 -10.30
CA ASN A 166 11.83 -1.70 -10.81
C ASN A 166 12.78 -2.87 -10.47
N SER A 167 14.05 -2.58 -10.17
CA SER A 167 15.04 -3.58 -9.75
C SER A 167 14.92 -4.00 -8.29
N ALA A 168 14.20 -3.23 -7.46
CA ALA A 168 14.11 -3.48 -6.04
C ALA A 168 13.01 -4.53 -5.74
N PRO A 169 13.31 -5.58 -4.95
CA PRO A 169 12.29 -6.52 -4.51
C PRO A 169 11.29 -5.81 -3.59
N PRO A 170 9.98 -5.77 -3.92
CA PRO A 170 9.04 -4.85 -3.31
C PRO A 170 8.78 -5.10 -1.81
N ILE A 171 8.64 -6.34 -1.37
CA ILE A 171 8.30 -6.69 0.01
C ILE A 171 9.51 -6.53 0.92
N SER A 172 10.66 -7.15 0.61
CA SER A 172 11.84 -7.07 1.48
C SER A 172 12.45 -5.67 1.52
N THR A 173 12.48 -4.95 0.41
CA THR A 173 12.96 -3.55 0.39
C THR A 173 12.05 -2.66 1.22
N THR A 174 10.73 -2.78 1.05
CA THR A 174 9.77 -2.00 1.85
C THR A 174 9.89 -2.33 3.33
N ALA A 175 9.93 -3.61 3.70
CA ALA A 175 10.08 -4.00 5.10
C ALA A 175 11.37 -3.47 5.73
N SER A 176 12.49 -3.46 4.99
CA SER A 176 13.75 -2.84 5.43
C SER A 176 13.61 -1.35 5.69
N MET A 177 12.97 -0.60 4.79
CA MET A 177 12.70 0.81 4.98
C MET A 177 11.79 1.07 6.19
N LEU A 178 10.79 0.22 6.42
CA LEU A 178 9.87 0.38 7.55
C LEU A 178 10.51 0.07 8.90
N ASP A 179 11.34 -0.97 8.98
CA ASP A 179 12.15 -1.23 10.19
C ASP A 179 13.16 -0.10 10.43
N GLY A 180 13.83 0.37 9.37
CA GLY A 180 14.70 1.54 9.41
C GLY A 180 13.98 2.81 9.87
N LEU A 181 12.75 3.03 9.43
CA LEU A 181 11.90 4.15 9.87
C LEU A 181 11.64 4.08 11.38
N MET A 182 11.24 2.92 11.89
CA MET A 182 11.02 2.74 13.33
C MET A 182 12.29 3.02 14.14
N LYS A 183 13.45 2.52 13.68
CA LYS A 183 14.75 2.78 14.32
C LYS A 183 15.16 4.25 14.27
N ARG A 184 14.92 4.96 13.16
CA ARG A 184 15.21 6.40 13.04
C ARG A 184 14.35 7.25 13.96
N LEU A 185 13.10 6.83 14.19
CA LEU A 185 12.21 7.45 15.18
C LEU A 185 12.58 7.09 16.63
N GLY A 186 13.62 6.26 16.80
CA GLY A 186 14.18 5.79 18.07
C GLY A 186 13.43 4.60 18.69
N TYR A 187 12.49 4.00 17.95
CA TYR A 187 11.81 2.78 18.35
C TYR A 187 12.64 1.55 17.97
N GLN A 188 13.58 1.18 18.86
CA GLN A 188 14.38 -0.04 18.69
C GLN A 188 13.53 -1.30 18.72
N ARG A 189 12.40 -1.26 19.43
CA ARG A 189 11.43 -2.35 19.55
C ARG A 189 10.03 -1.84 19.34
N TYR A 190 9.24 -2.57 18.57
CA TYR A 190 7.88 -2.22 18.21
C TYR A 190 7.05 -3.47 17.93
N ILE A 191 5.74 -3.27 17.81
CA ILE A 191 4.80 -4.26 17.26
C ILE A 191 4.20 -3.74 15.95
N ALA A 192 3.75 -4.66 15.09
CA ALA A 192 3.18 -4.30 13.79
C ALA A 192 1.81 -4.95 13.54
N THR A 193 0.97 -4.31 12.74
CA THR A 193 -0.30 -4.91 12.27
C THR A 193 -0.68 -4.45 10.87
N ASN A 194 -1.45 -5.27 10.16
CA ASN A 194 -2.14 -4.92 8.93
C ASN A 194 -3.58 -4.49 9.26
N THR A 195 -4.13 -3.52 8.52
CA THR A 195 -5.46 -2.93 8.84
C THR A 195 -6.61 -3.43 7.97
N SER A 196 -6.38 -4.46 7.16
CA SER A 196 -7.42 -5.16 6.39
C SER A 196 -7.26 -6.66 6.51
N SER A 197 -8.29 -7.39 6.10
CA SER A 197 -8.22 -8.84 5.98
C SER A 197 -7.18 -9.22 4.92
N ALA A 198 -6.20 -10.05 5.26
CA ALA A 198 -5.16 -10.48 4.31
C ALA A 198 -5.73 -11.17 3.06
N SER A 199 -6.87 -11.86 3.19
CA SER A 199 -7.61 -12.46 2.07
C SER A 199 -8.18 -11.44 1.08
N LEU A 200 -8.40 -10.20 1.52
CA LEU A 200 -8.97 -9.12 0.72
C LEU A 200 -7.92 -8.17 0.16
N SER A 201 -6.68 -8.19 0.70
CA SER A 201 -5.61 -7.34 0.17
C SER A 201 -5.14 -7.84 -1.19
N PRO A 202 -5.04 -6.96 -2.21
CA PRO A 202 -4.40 -7.29 -3.47
C PRO A 202 -2.98 -7.83 -3.26
N ALA A 203 -2.65 -8.95 -3.91
CA ALA A 203 -1.40 -9.69 -3.76
C ALA A 203 -0.96 -9.96 -2.30
N LYS A 204 -1.89 -9.85 -1.34
CA LYS A 204 -1.67 -9.97 0.10
C LYS A 204 -0.56 -9.05 0.62
N ILE A 205 -0.40 -7.86 0.02
CA ILE A 205 0.74 -6.95 0.25
C ILE A 205 0.89 -6.56 1.72
N ASP A 206 -0.16 -6.04 2.35
CA ASP A 206 -0.12 -5.55 3.73
C ASP A 206 0.25 -6.69 4.72
N TRP A 207 -0.36 -7.86 4.54
CA TRP A 207 -0.04 -9.09 5.25
C TRP A 207 1.40 -9.53 5.04
N ARG A 208 1.89 -9.57 3.79
CA ARG A 208 3.26 -10.00 3.47
C ARG A 208 4.28 -9.09 4.12
N LEU A 209 4.04 -7.77 4.15
CA LEU A 209 4.90 -6.82 4.85
C LEU A 209 4.95 -7.10 6.35
N VAL A 210 3.81 -7.24 7.02
CA VAL A 210 3.77 -7.53 8.46
C VAL A 210 4.40 -8.88 8.78
N LYS A 211 4.11 -9.91 7.97
CA LYS A 211 4.73 -11.24 8.08
C LYS A 211 6.26 -11.12 7.95
N HIS A 212 6.75 -10.44 6.90
CA HIS A 212 8.17 -10.28 6.63
C HIS A 212 8.88 -9.55 7.78
N LEU A 213 8.29 -8.46 8.28
CA LEU A 213 8.79 -7.73 9.45
C LEU A 213 8.92 -8.67 10.66
N SER A 214 7.89 -9.44 10.97
CA SER A 214 7.91 -10.36 12.11
C SER A 214 8.92 -11.51 11.96
N GLN A 215 9.23 -11.93 10.74
CA GLN A 215 10.10 -13.08 10.47
C GLN A 215 11.58 -12.71 10.33
N HIS A 216 11.88 -11.53 9.80
CA HIS A 216 13.25 -11.13 9.46
C HIS A 216 13.81 -10.05 10.38
N TYR A 217 12.96 -9.35 11.13
CA TYR A 217 13.35 -8.29 12.04
C TYR A 217 12.97 -8.64 13.49
N LEU A 218 13.27 -9.87 13.90
CA LEU A 218 12.85 -10.46 15.18
C LEU A 218 13.29 -9.68 16.43
N ASP A 219 14.40 -8.93 16.33
CA ASP A 219 14.96 -8.17 17.44
C ASP A 219 14.30 -6.79 17.62
N SER A 220 13.69 -6.26 16.56
CA SER A 220 12.98 -4.98 16.57
C SER A 220 11.46 -5.15 16.51
N CYS A 221 10.94 -5.98 15.61
CA CYS A 221 9.52 -6.35 15.55
C CYS A 221 9.22 -7.49 16.54
N LEU A 222 8.87 -7.14 17.77
CA LEU A 222 8.68 -8.11 18.86
C LEU A 222 7.39 -8.92 18.76
N GLY A 223 6.43 -8.46 17.97
CA GLY A 223 5.18 -9.16 17.73
C GLY A 223 4.38 -8.56 16.59
N ALA A 224 3.56 -9.39 15.95
CA ALA A 224 2.68 -8.98 14.87
C ALA A 224 1.23 -9.40 15.10
N HIS A 225 0.29 -8.49 14.82
CA HIS A 225 -1.14 -8.79 14.84
C HIS A 225 -1.59 -9.00 13.40
N LEU A 226 -2.10 -10.20 13.15
CA LEU A 226 -2.38 -10.74 11.84
C LEU A 226 -3.89 -10.88 11.64
N ILE A 227 -4.45 -10.15 10.69
CA ILE A 227 -5.90 -10.17 10.42
C ILE A 227 -6.21 -11.06 9.21
N SER A 228 -7.01 -12.10 9.46
CA SER A 228 -7.39 -13.16 8.49
C SER A 228 -6.22 -13.72 7.69
N PRO A 229 -5.12 -14.13 8.34
CA PRO A 229 -3.95 -14.63 7.62
C PRO A 229 -4.32 -15.84 6.75
N PRO A 230 -3.77 -15.97 5.53
CA PRO A 230 -3.99 -17.10 4.65
C PRO A 230 -3.18 -18.31 5.14
N LEU A 231 -3.70 -19.02 6.14
CA LEU A 231 -3.04 -20.17 6.75
C LEU A 231 -3.52 -21.47 6.13
N ASP A 232 -2.59 -22.38 5.87
CA ASP A 232 -2.89 -23.74 5.45
C ASP A 232 -3.00 -24.68 6.65
N SER A 233 -3.86 -25.70 6.53
CA SER A 233 -3.94 -26.74 7.55
C SER A 233 -2.59 -27.47 7.68
N PRO A 234 -2.15 -27.78 8.93
CA PRO A 234 -0.84 -28.37 9.17
C PRO A 234 -0.69 -29.69 8.42
N LYS A 235 0.44 -29.84 7.72
CA LYS A 235 0.84 -31.09 7.06
C LYS A 235 1.89 -31.81 7.90
N ILE A 236 1.90 -33.14 7.86
CA ILE A 236 2.84 -33.94 8.65
C ILE A 236 4.30 -33.60 8.31
N GLN A 237 4.59 -33.29 7.03
CA GLN A 237 5.92 -32.90 6.57
C GLN A 237 6.37 -31.53 7.11
N GLN A 238 5.43 -30.65 7.48
CA GLN A 238 5.72 -29.32 8.02
C GLN A 238 5.87 -29.35 9.54
N SER A 239 4.94 -30.04 10.21
CA SER A 239 4.96 -30.26 11.66
C SER A 239 4.10 -31.45 12.04
N ALA A 240 4.75 -32.58 12.37
CA ALA A 240 4.05 -33.77 12.83
C ALA A 240 3.23 -33.51 14.12
N VAL A 241 3.75 -32.65 15.01
CA VAL A 241 3.07 -32.28 16.27
C VAL A 241 1.79 -31.51 16.01
N GLU A 242 1.84 -30.41 15.24
CA GLU A 242 0.65 -29.60 14.98
C GLU A 242 -0.36 -30.34 14.10
N TRP A 243 0.12 -31.18 13.17
CA TRP A 243 -0.73 -32.09 12.40
C TRP A 243 -1.45 -33.09 13.30
N GLY A 244 -0.75 -33.70 14.28
CA GLY A 244 -1.33 -34.64 15.23
C GLY A 244 -2.37 -33.97 16.13
N LYS A 245 -2.05 -32.80 16.69
CA LYS A 245 -3.00 -31.99 17.48
C LYS A 245 -4.25 -31.65 16.69
N TRP A 246 -4.09 -31.17 15.45
CA TRP A 246 -5.21 -30.87 14.56
C TRP A 246 -6.05 -32.10 14.24
N THR A 247 -5.40 -33.24 13.96
CA THR A 247 -6.07 -34.50 13.61
C THR A 247 -6.94 -34.99 14.76
N LEU A 248 -6.41 -35.00 16.00
CA LEU A 248 -7.16 -35.36 17.20
C LEU A 248 -8.32 -34.40 17.46
N ALA A 249 -8.05 -33.09 17.45
CA ALA A 249 -9.07 -32.07 17.68
C ALA A 249 -10.23 -32.21 16.68
N ARG A 250 -9.92 -32.47 15.40
CA ARG A 250 -10.92 -32.68 14.34
C ARG A 250 -11.72 -33.97 14.50
N ILE A 251 -11.08 -35.10 14.83
CA ILE A 251 -11.75 -36.40 14.99
C ILE A 251 -12.80 -36.33 16.12
N PHE A 252 -12.45 -35.70 17.24
CA PHE A 252 -13.34 -35.63 18.40
C PHE A 252 -14.23 -34.38 18.42
N SER A 253 -14.03 -33.43 17.50
CA SER A 253 -14.69 -32.10 17.53
C SER A 253 -14.60 -31.41 18.90
N SER A 254 -13.52 -31.70 19.63
CA SER A 254 -13.33 -31.27 21.02
C SER A 254 -12.53 -29.97 21.07
N PRO A 255 -12.93 -28.99 21.89
CA PRO A 255 -12.20 -27.73 22.08
C PRO A 255 -10.97 -27.94 22.97
N ILE A 256 -9.99 -28.68 22.44
CA ILE A 256 -8.75 -29.04 23.12
C ILE A 256 -7.55 -28.54 22.30
N LEU A 257 -6.37 -28.47 22.92
CA LEU A 257 -5.10 -28.19 22.24
C LEU A 257 -5.07 -26.84 21.51
N GLY A 258 -5.85 -25.88 21.99
CA GLY A 258 -5.94 -24.53 21.43
C GLY A 258 -6.79 -24.41 20.17
N TYR A 259 -7.74 -25.34 19.97
CA TYR A 259 -8.81 -25.27 18.97
C TYR A 259 -10.16 -24.98 19.65
N SER A 260 -11.05 -24.27 18.95
CA SER A 260 -12.43 -23.96 19.37
C SER A 260 -13.43 -24.81 18.59
N LYS A 261 -14.65 -24.98 19.13
CA LYS A 261 -15.79 -25.54 18.40
C LYS A 261 -16.05 -24.81 17.07
N ASP A 262 -15.83 -23.49 17.06
CA ASP A 262 -16.00 -22.65 15.88
C ASP A 262 -15.08 -23.09 14.73
N ASP A 263 -13.86 -23.56 15.04
CA ASP A 263 -12.87 -23.99 14.04
C ASP A 263 -13.35 -25.19 13.23
N PHE A 264 -14.16 -26.06 13.83
CA PHE A 264 -14.74 -27.22 13.15
C PHE A 264 -15.98 -26.82 12.35
N SER A 265 -16.85 -25.99 12.95
CA SER A 265 -18.10 -25.54 12.33
C SER A 265 -17.90 -24.70 11.06
N ALA A 266 -16.86 -23.86 11.04
CA ALA A 266 -16.53 -23.03 9.89
C ALA A 266 -16.04 -23.85 8.68
N LYS A 267 -15.57 -25.09 8.90
CA LYS A 267 -15.07 -25.99 7.85
C LYS A 267 -16.10 -27.05 7.39
N THR A 268 -17.06 -27.42 8.24
CA THR A 268 -18.10 -28.44 7.93
C THR A 268 -19.23 -27.97 7.03
N LYS A 269 -19.27 -26.70 6.61
CA LYS A 269 -20.09 -26.29 5.46
C LYS A 269 -19.26 -26.52 4.19
N PRO A 270 -19.40 -27.68 3.50
CA PRO A 270 -18.77 -27.84 2.19
C PRO A 270 -19.32 -26.73 1.29
N ASP A 271 -18.44 -25.87 0.80
CA ASP A 271 -18.78 -24.96 -0.27
C ASP A 271 -19.00 -25.80 -1.54
N LYS A 272 -20.24 -26.27 -1.74
CA LYS A 272 -20.70 -26.94 -2.97
C LYS A 272 -20.58 -26.00 -4.19
N SER A 273 -20.11 -24.76 -4.01
CA SER A 273 -19.79 -23.80 -5.05
C SER A 273 -18.28 -23.60 -5.27
N GLN A 274 -17.45 -24.65 -5.15
CA GLN A 274 -16.29 -24.78 -6.05
C GLN A 274 -16.77 -24.98 -7.51
N SER A 275 -17.66 -24.11 -7.98
CA SER A 275 -17.71 -23.74 -9.37
C SER A 275 -16.29 -23.34 -9.71
N LYS A 276 -15.76 -23.89 -10.80
CA LYS A 276 -14.67 -23.29 -11.57
C LYS A 276 -15.14 -21.90 -12.03
N GLY A 277 -15.30 -20.97 -11.09
CA GLY A 277 -15.68 -19.60 -11.37
C GLY A 277 -14.59 -19.07 -12.28
N LYS A 278 -14.98 -18.61 -13.47
CA LYS A 278 -14.08 -17.90 -14.37
C LYS A 278 -13.33 -16.87 -13.50
N LYS A 279 -12.01 -17.03 -13.36
CA LYS A 279 -11.17 -16.04 -12.68
C LYS A 279 -11.49 -14.71 -13.38
N THR A 280 -12.17 -13.81 -12.69
CA THR A 280 -12.42 -12.47 -13.24
C THR A 280 -11.04 -11.84 -13.35
N LEU A 281 -10.57 -11.70 -14.58
CA LEU A 281 -9.32 -11.00 -14.84
C LEU A 281 -9.47 -9.59 -14.27
N LEU A 282 -8.59 -9.21 -13.36
CA LEU A 282 -8.51 -7.83 -12.93
C LEU A 282 -7.90 -6.99 -14.07
N ILE A 283 -8.17 -5.70 -14.05
CA ILE A 283 -7.66 -4.74 -15.04
C ILE A 283 -6.12 -4.83 -15.07
N GLY A 284 -5.53 -5.16 -16.22
CA GLY A 284 -4.08 -5.33 -16.38
C GLY A 284 -3.55 -6.76 -16.15
N GLN A 285 -4.38 -7.69 -15.67
CA GLN A 285 -3.97 -9.08 -15.59
C GLN A 285 -3.88 -9.70 -17.00
N LEU A 286 -2.89 -10.54 -17.25
CA LEU A 286 -2.71 -11.26 -18.51
C LEU A 286 -3.29 -12.67 -18.40
N SER A 287 -3.64 -13.28 -19.52
CA SER A 287 -4.11 -14.68 -19.58
C SER A 287 -3.05 -15.68 -19.07
N SER A 288 -1.77 -15.31 -19.16
CA SER A 288 -0.63 -16.06 -18.61
C SER A 288 -0.50 -15.96 -17.09
N GLY A 289 -1.35 -15.18 -16.41
CA GLY A 289 -1.29 -14.93 -14.97
C GLY A 289 -0.30 -13.82 -14.56
N GLY A 290 0.48 -13.29 -15.51
CA GLY A 290 1.28 -12.08 -15.29
C GLY A 290 0.40 -10.83 -15.15
N TRP A 291 0.99 -9.73 -14.69
CA TRP A 291 0.32 -8.44 -14.60
C TRP A 291 1.06 -7.42 -15.46
N GLU A 292 0.36 -6.79 -16.40
CA GLU A 292 0.83 -5.70 -17.24
C GLU A 292 0.24 -4.39 -16.67
N PRO A 293 1.02 -3.61 -15.91
CA PRO A 293 0.50 -2.45 -15.19
C PRO A 293 0.41 -1.19 -16.05
N ASN A 294 1.12 -1.08 -17.17
CA ASN A 294 1.19 0.19 -17.89
C ASN A 294 -0.08 0.48 -18.69
N THR A 295 -0.67 -0.51 -19.37
CA THR A 295 -1.94 -0.32 -20.11
C THR A 295 -3.02 0.31 -19.23
N PRO A 296 -3.32 -0.25 -18.04
CA PRO A 296 -4.29 0.41 -17.16
C PRO A 296 -3.75 1.70 -16.52
N ALA A 297 -2.44 1.86 -16.32
CA ALA A 297 -1.90 3.12 -15.84
C ALA A 297 -2.23 4.28 -16.77
N TYR A 298 -1.99 4.14 -18.09
CA TYR A 298 -2.34 5.21 -19.05
C TYR A 298 -3.82 5.59 -18.99
N ALA A 299 -4.72 4.60 -18.83
CA ALA A 299 -6.15 4.87 -18.71
C ALA A 299 -6.52 5.55 -17.38
N LEU A 300 -5.95 5.10 -16.26
CA LEU A 300 -6.30 5.58 -14.92
C LEU A 300 -5.60 6.89 -14.53
N CYS A 301 -4.44 7.21 -15.13
CA CYS A 301 -3.81 8.53 -15.02
C CYS A 301 -4.52 9.57 -15.89
N ASP A 302 -5.21 9.15 -16.96
CA ASP A 302 -5.95 10.08 -17.81
C ASP A 302 -7.34 10.39 -17.26
N SER A 303 -8.08 9.38 -16.78
CA SER A 303 -9.48 9.57 -16.40
C SER A 303 -9.70 9.50 -14.88
N PRO A 304 -10.02 10.63 -14.19
CA PRO A 304 -10.41 10.60 -12.78
C PRO A 304 -11.70 9.79 -12.57
N THR A 305 -12.62 9.83 -13.56
CA THR A 305 -13.82 8.99 -13.59
C THR A 305 -13.47 7.49 -13.69
N GLY A 306 -12.51 7.13 -14.54
CA GLY A 306 -12.04 5.75 -14.66
C GLY A 306 -11.42 5.24 -13.35
N LEU A 307 -10.65 6.08 -12.66
CA LEU A 307 -10.09 5.77 -11.35
C LEU A 307 -11.17 5.67 -10.26
N LEU A 308 -12.15 6.59 -10.24
CA LEU A 308 -13.33 6.52 -9.36
C LEU A 308 -14.07 5.18 -9.52
N LEU A 309 -14.26 4.73 -10.76
CA LEU A 309 -14.89 3.45 -11.04
C LEU A 309 -14.07 2.27 -10.49
N CYS A 310 -12.74 2.34 -10.54
CA CYS A 310 -11.87 1.33 -9.93
C CYS A 310 -11.97 1.33 -8.40
N VAL A 311 -12.08 2.50 -7.76
CA VAL A 311 -12.33 2.62 -6.31
C VAL A 311 -13.69 2.03 -5.95
N LEU A 312 -14.76 2.38 -6.66
CA LEU A 312 -16.10 1.82 -6.44
C LEU A 312 -16.14 0.30 -6.62
N LYS A 313 -15.49 -0.23 -7.67
CA LYS A 313 -15.35 -1.67 -7.88
C LYS A 313 -14.64 -2.35 -6.71
N THR A 314 -13.60 -1.70 -6.18
CA THR A 314 -12.85 -2.19 -5.02
C THR A 314 -13.73 -2.20 -3.77
N LEU A 315 -14.43 -1.10 -3.48
CA LEU A 315 -15.38 -1.00 -2.38
C LEU A 315 -16.47 -2.08 -2.48
N ARG A 316 -17.05 -2.28 -3.67
CA ARG A 316 -18.04 -3.34 -3.92
C ARG A 316 -17.48 -4.75 -3.65
N THR A 317 -16.20 -4.97 -3.95
CA THR A 317 -15.51 -6.24 -3.68
C THR A 317 -15.20 -6.43 -2.19
N LEU A 318 -14.86 -5.35 -1.48
CA LEU A 318 -14.66 -5.37 -0.02
C LEU A 318 -15.98 -5.55 0.73
N GLY A 319 -17.09 -5.04 0.18
CA GLY A 319 -18.43 -5.14 0.74
C GLY A 319 -18.57 -4.36 2.06
N PRO A 320 -18.46 -3.02 2.04
CA PRO A 320 -18.64 -2.21 3.23
C PRO A 320 -20.02 -2.46 3.84
N LYS A 321 -20.09 -2.54 5.17
CA LYS A 321 -21.35 -2.77 5.88
C LYS A 321 -22.24 -1.54 5.94
N ARG A 322 -21.64 -0.36 5.85
CA ARG A 322 -22.35 0.93 5.82
C ARG A 322 -22.21 1.57 4.45
N GLU A 323 -23.23 2.33 4.08
CA GLU A 323 -23.15 3.20 2.92
C GLU A 323 -22.10 4.28 3.17
N LEU A 324 -21.16 4.42 2.23
CA LEU A 324 -20.13 5.46 2.28
C LEU A 324 -20.67 6.73 1.65
N LYS A 325 -20.36 7.88 2.25
CA LYS A 325 -20.78 9.18 1.70
C LYS A 325 -20.04 9.45 0.39
N PRO A 326 -20.64 10.22 -0.54
CA PRO A 326 -19.96 10.71 -1.73
C PRO A 326 -18.59 11.34 -1.42
N ASP A 327 -18.54 12.15 -0.36
CA ASP A 327 -17.36 12.81 0.16
C ASP A 327 -16.22 11.83 0.51
N ASP A 328 -16.53 10.72 1.18
CA ASP A 328 -15.56 9.70 1.57
C ASP A 328 -15.02 8.97 0.32
N ILE A 329 -15.90 8.60 -0.62
CA ILE A 329 -15.52 7.88 -1.85
C ILE A 329 -14.61 8.76 -2.73
N ILE A 330 -14.97 10.02 -2.90
CA ILE A 330 -14.18 10.98 -3.69
C ILE A 330 -12.87 11.28 -2.98
N THR A 331 -12.85 11.41 -1.65
CA THR A 331 -11.60 11.58 -0.89
C THR A 331 -10.65 10.40 -1.09
N LEU A 332 -11.15 9.16 -0.98
CA LEU A 332 -10.36 7.95 -1.25
C LEU A 332 -9.82 7.94 -2.68
N THR A 333 -10.63 8.39 -3.64
CA THR A 333 -10.22 8.50 -5.05
C THR A 333 -9.14 9.57 -5.24
N GLN A 334 -9.30 10.75 -4.63
CA GLN A 334 -8.34 11.86 -4.71
C GLN A 334 -6.99 11.51 -4.10
N LEU A 335 -6.97 10.75 -3.00
CA LEU A 335 -5.73 10.26 -2.38
C LEU A 335 -4.90 9.33 -3.28
N ILE A 336 -5.51 8.78 -4.34
CA ILE A 336 -4.84 7.95 -5.36
C ILE A 336 -4.62 8.77 -6.64
N TRP A 337 -5.58 9.62 -7.02
CA TRP A 337 -5.55 10.43 -8.23
C TRP A 337 -4.43 11.47 -8.21
N LEU A 338 -4.34 12.25 -7.13
CA LEU A 338 -3.45 13.42 -7.09
C LEU A 338 -1.97 13.05 -7.14
N PRO A 339 -1.51 11.97 -6.46
CA PRO A 339 -0.13 11.52 -6.62
C PRO A 339 0.14 10.67 -7.87
N GLY A 340 -0.91 10.18 -8.53
CA GLY A 340 -0.82 9.27 -9.68
C GLY A 340 -0.97 7.78 -9.30
N PRO A 341 -1.86 7.01 -9.97
CA PRO A 341 -2.09 5.59 -9.67
C PRO A 341 -1.02 4.64 -10.25
N GLU A 342 -0.19 5.08 -11.18
CA GLU A 342 0.72 4.23 -11.96
C GLU A 342 1.78 3.54 -11.12
N ALA A 343 2.28 4.21 -10.08
CA ALA A 343 3.28 3.68 -9.18
C ALA A 343 2.70 2.52 -8.35
N ALA A 344 1.50 2.70 -7.80
CA ALA A 344 0.77 1.65 -7.10
C ALA A 344 0.47 0.45 -8.01
N LEU A 345 0.06 0.68 -9.27
CA LEU A 345 -0.17 -0.40 -10.23
C LEU A 345 1.09 -1.23 -10.50
N ARG A 346 2.26 -0.59 -10.64
CA ARG A 346 3.54 -1.30 -10.82
C ARG A 346 3.96 -2.04 -9.56
N PHE A 347 3.81 -1.42 -8.38
CA PHE A 347 4.07 -2.09 -7.10
C PHE A 347 3.21 -3.36 -6.97
N TRP A 348 1.92 -3.27 -7.29
CA TRP A 348 1.01 -4.40 -7.30
C TRP A 348 1.43 -5.48 -8.31
N ALA A 349 1.83 -5.09 -9.51
CA ALA A 349 2.30 -6.02 -10.54
C ALA A 349 3.52 -6.82 -10.06
N LEU A 350 4.50 -6.14 -9.46
CA LEU A 350 5.71 -6.77 -8.91
C LEU A 350 5.36 -7.75 -7.79
N CYS A 351 4.52 -7.35 -6.84
CA CYS A 351 4.06 -8.23 -5.77
C CYS A 351 3.25 -9.43 -6.28
N SER A 352 2.48 -9.27 -7.36
CA SER A 352 1.64 -10.34 -7.92
C SER A 352 2.45 -11.36 -8.71
N SER A 353 3.52 -10.92 -9.37
CA SER A 353 4.32 -11.75 -10.27
C SER A 353 5.42 -12.54 -9.56
N GLN A 354 5.87 -12.09 -8.38
CA GLN A 354 7.00 -12.70 -7.68
C GLN A 354 6.71 -12.86 -6.17
N ILE A 355 6.93 -14.08 -5.68
CA ILE A 355 7.20 -14.32 -4.26
C ILE A 355 8.70 -14.29 -4.11
N GLU A 356 9.22 -13.40 -3.28
CA GLU A 356 10.65 -13.23 -3.12
C GLU A 356 11.23 -14.47 -2.40
N PRO A 357 12.40 -14.99 -2.80
CA PRO A 357 12.98 -16.17 -2.16
C PRO A 357 13.14 -16.02 -0.64
N VAL A 358 13.43 -14.81 -0.17
CA VAL A 358 13.55 -14.49 1.25
C VAL A 358 12.27 -14.73 2.04
N GLU A 359 11.09 -14.51 1.44
CA GLU A 359 9.78 -14.73 2.09
C GLU A 359 9.52 -16.21 2.40
N THR A 360 10.26 -17.12 1.77
CA THR A 360 10.16 -18.57 2.00
C THR A 360 11.19 -19.10 2.99
N LYS A 361 12.18 -18.28 3.39
CA LYS A 361 13.21 -18.68 4.35
C LYS A 361 12.61 -18.77 5.75
N LYS A 362 12.85 -19.88 6.43
CA LYS A 362 12.42 -20.05 7.82
C LYS A 362 13.19 -19.09 8.73
N PRO A 363 12.51 -18.40 9.67
CA PRO A 363 13.18 -17.55 10.64
C PRO A 363 13.99 -18.39 11.65
N SER A 364 14.95 -17.75 12.34
CA SER A 364 15.78 -18.40 13.36
C SER A 364 14.96 -18.87 14.57
N ARG A 365 13.86 -18.18 14.88
CA ARG A 365 12.85 -18.57 15.87
C ARG A 365 11.46 -18.21 15.37
N LYS A 366 10.43 -18.88 15.92
CA LYS A 366 9.03 -18.57 15.59
C LYS A 366 8.68 -17.15 16.03
N PRO A 367 8.15 -16.29 15.14
CA PRO A 367 7.69 -14.96 15.51
C PRO A 367 6.50 -15.03 16.46
N ARG A 368 6.41 -14.08 17.37
CA ARG A 368 5.25 -13.93 18.27
C ARG A 368 4.12 -13.25 17.51
N VAL A 369 2.93 -13.83 17.54
CA VAL A 369 1.77 -13.27 16.84
C VAL A 369 0.49 -13.32 17.65
N ALA A 370 -0.36 -12.33 17.42
CA ALA A 370 -1.79 -12.41 17.71
C ALA A 370 -2.54 -12.59 16.38
N VAL A 371 -3.52 -13.49 16.34
CA VAL A 371 -4.26 -13.81 15.11
C VAL A 371 -5.72 -13.47 15.29
N THR A 372 -6.30 -12.67 14.40
CA THR A 372 -7.75 -12.41 14.37
C THR A 372 -8.35 -13.02 13.11
N VAL A 373 -9.44 -13.77 13.26
CA VAL A 373 -10.14 -14.43 12.15
C VAL A 373 -11.63 -14.14 12.20
N PHE A 374 -12.27 -14.14 11.03
CA PHE A 374 -13.70 -13.87 10.89
C PHE A 374 -14.45 -15.16 10.59
N LEU A 375 -15.50 -15.45 11.36
CA LEU A 375 -16.26 -16.71 11.24
C LEU A 375 -17.12 -16.78 9.97
N GLY A 376 -17.44 -15.63 9.36
CA GLY A 376 -18.19 -15.57 8.09
C GLY A 376 -19.66 -16.00 8.17
N ASN A 377 -20.18 -16.30 9.38
CA ASN A 377 -21.45 -16.99 9.57
C ASN A 377 -22.70 -16.12 9.51
N ASP A 378 -22.57 -14.79 9.43
CA ASP A 378 -23.71 -13.88 9.48
C ASP A 378 -24.01 -13.22 8.12
N GLU A 379 -25.30 -13.25 7.81
CA GLU A 379 -26.06 -12.62 6.72
C GLU A 379 -25.93 -13.24 5.31
N GLN A 380 -26.95 -14.05 4.98
CA GLN A 380 -27.58 -14.01 3.67
C GLN A 380 -28.18 -12.61 3.48
N SER A 381 -27.35 -11.61 3.20
CA SER A 381 -27.87 -10.42 2.51
C SER A 381 -28.43 -10.92 1.18
N ASP A 382 -29.57 -10.38 0.71
CA ASP A 382 -30.02 -10.51 -0.68
C ASP A 382 -28.89 -10.05 -1.60
N GLN A 383 -27.97 -10.95 -1.93
CA GLN A 383 -26.76 -10.60 -2.65
C GLN A 383 -27.18 -10.24 -4.06
N GLN A 384 -26.89 -8.99 -4.43
CA GLN A 384 -26.99 -8.53 -5.79
C GLN A 384 -26.21 -9.53 -6.67
N LYS A 385 -26.93 -10.24 -7.55
CA LYS A 385 -26.35 -11.33 -8.36
C LYS A 385 -25.32 -10.85 -9.38
N THR A 386 -25.19 -9.53 -9.58
CA THR A 386 -24.31 -8.89 -10.55
C THR A 386 -22.87 -8.79 -10.04
N LEU A 387 -21.90 -9.06 -10.93
CA LEU A 387 -20.46 -8.94 -10.65
C LEU A 387 -19.98 -7.48 -10.65
N PRO A 388 -19.02 -7.09 -9.79
CA PRO A 388 -18.31 -7.93 -8.85
C PRO A 388 -19.15 -8.19 -7.59
N GLN A 389 -19.02 -9.41 -7.05
CA GLN A 389 -19.59 -9.79 -5.77
C GLN A 389 -18.56 -9.52 -4.65
N PRO A 390 -19.02 -9.30 -3.41
CA PRO A 390 -18.14 -9.25 -2.26
C PRO A 390 -17.27 -10.50 -2.19
N ALA A 391 -15.98 -10.31 -1.93
CA ALA A 391 -15.03 -11.41 -1.84
C ALA A 391 -15.44 -12.40 -0.74
N LYS A 392 -15.27 -13.69 -1.02
CA LYS A 392 -15.57 -14.75 -0.05
C LYS A 392 -14.62 -14.65 1.13
N ASN A 393 -15.15 -14.80 2.33
CA ASN A 393 -14.33 -14.89 3.54
C ASN A 393 -13.66 -16.26 3.60
N GLU A 394 -12.34 -16.31 3.42
CA GLU A 394 -11.55 -17.52 3.61
C GLU A 394 -11.28 -17.72 5.11
N TYR A 395 -12.05 -18.58 5.77
CA TYR A 395 -11.78 -18.93 7.17
C TYR A 395 -10.52 -19.79 7.26
N ALA A 396 -9.53 -19.28 8.00
CA ALA A 396 -8.33 -20.02 8.36
C ALA A 396 -8.30 -20.23 9.89
N CYS A 397 -8.15 -21.47 10.35
CA CYS A 397 -8.13 -21.74 11.78
C CYS A 397 -6.88 -21.11 12.42
N PRO A 398 -7.01 -20.27 13.47
CA PRO A 398 -5.88 -19.61 14.12
C PRO A 398 -4.82 -20.60 14.63
N GLY A 399 -5.24 -21.80 15.05
CA GLY A 399 -4.33 -22.86 15.50
C GLY A 399 -3.35 -23.32 14.42
N TRP A 400 -3.68 -23.17 13.13
CA TRP A 400 -2.78 -23.54 12.04
C TRP A 400 -1.57 -22.60 11.94
N ALA A 401 -1.66 -21.37 12.46
CA ALA A 401 -0.51 -20.47 12.52
C ALA A 401 0.64 -21.01 13.39
N ARG A 402 0.37 -22.00 14.26
CA ARG A 402 1.42 -22.62 15.11
C ARG A 402 2.47 -23.38 14.31
N THR A 403 2.25 -23.65 13.01
CA THR A 403 3.29 -24.22 12.12
C THR A 403 4.45 -23.24 11.94
N GLU A 404 4.14 -21.96 11.73
CA GLU A 404 5.11 -20.90 11.39
C GLU A 404 5.38 -19.93 12.55
N PHE A 405 4.44 -19.78 13.48
CA PHE A 405 4.44 -18.72 14.49
C PHE A 405 4.27 -19.25 15.92
N GLN A 406 4.70 -18.45 16.89
CA GLN A 406 4.34 -18.58 18.29
C GLN A 406 3.06 -17.76 18.51
N VAL A 407 1.91 -18.42 18.41
CA VAL A 407 0.61 -17.78 18.61
C VAL A 407 0.41 -17.48 20.10
N LEU A 408 0.49 -16.20 20.46
CA LEU A 408 0.29 -15.73 21.84
C LEU A 408 -1.19 -15.50 22.15
N HIS A 409 -1.96 -15.05 21.15
CA HIS A 409 -3.37 -14.72 21.31
C HIS A 409 -4.15 -15.02 20.02
N SER A 410 -5.43 -15.38 20.15
CA SER A 410 -6.30 -15.62 18.99
C SER A 410 -7.70 -15.08 19.24
N ASN A 411 -8.17 -14.21 18.35
CA ASN A 411 -9.52 -13.66 18.34
C ASN A 411 -10.35 -14.25 17.21
N ARG A 412 -11.61 -14.58 17.53
CA ARG A 412 -12.62 -15.01 16.57
C ARG A 412 -13.74 -13.99 16.57
N VAL A 413 -13.96 -13.39 15.42
CA VAL A 413 -14.92 -12.29 15.25
C VAL A 413 -16.07 -12.81 14.38
N THR A 414 -17.31 -12.54 14.81
CA THR A 414 -18.51 -12.92 14.06
C THR A 414 -18.65 -12.12 12.75
N GLY A 415 -19.41 -12.64 11.78
CA GLY A 415 -19.58 -12.01 10.47
C GLY A 415 -18.33 -11.99 9.56
N LYS A 416 -18.37 -11.13 8.54
CA LYS A 416 -17.30 -10.93 7.54
C LYS A 416 -16.42 -9.70 7.89
N PRO A 417 -15.18 -9.64 7.37
CA PRO A 417 -14.28 -8.50 7.60
C PRO A 417 -14.78 -7.18 7.01
N GLY A 418 -15.37 -7.20 5.79
CA GLY A 418 -15.86 -5.98 5.13
C GLY A 418 -14.76 -4.97 4.81
N PHE A 419 -15.11 -3.69 4.79
CA PHE A 419 -14.13 -2.61 4.69
C PHE A 419 -13.59 -2.26 6.10
N LEU A 420 -12.76 -3.19 6.61
CA LEU A 420 -12.50 -3.36 8.04
C LEU A 420 -12.20 -2.07 8.82
N ALA A 421 -11.25 -1.26 8.33
CA ALA A 421 -10.85 -0.04 9.03
C ALA A 421 -11.99 0.99 9.16
N TRP A 422 -13.01 0.97 8.30
CA TRP A 422 -14.17 1.86 8.38
C TRP A 422 -15.33 1.21 9.11
N ASP A 423 -15.60 -0.05 8.83
CA ASP A 423 -16.79 -0.72 9.34
C ASP A 423 -16.62 -1.21 10.78
N ARG A 424 -15.40 -1.65 11.11
CA ARG A 424 -15.08 -2.34 12.37
C ARG A 424 -13.68 -1.98 12.91
N PRO A 425 -13.37 -0.69 13.08
CA PRO A 425 -12.06 -0.25 13.57
C PRO A 425 -11.71 -0.86 14.94
N GLU A 426 -12.71 -1.20 15.76
CA GLU A 426 -12.54 -1.85 17.05
C GLU A 426 -11.79 -3.19 16.95
N VAL A 427 -11.98 -3.95 15.86
CA VAL A 427 -11.30 -5.25 15.68
C VAL A 427 -9.79 -5.07 15.54
N ILE A 428 -9.36 -3.99 14.89
CA ILE A 428 -7.95 -3.64 14.74
C ILE A 428 -7.41 -3.18 16.09
N VAL A 429 -8.12 -2.24 16.74
CA VAL A 429 -7.73 -1.62 18.02
C VAL A 429 -7.60 -2.67 19.13
N ASP A 430 -8.60 -3.54 19.30
CA ASP A 430 -8.59 -4.58 20.32
C ASP A 430 -7.52 -5.63 20.02
N GLY A 431 -7.37 -6.02 18.75
CA GLY A 431 -6.36 -6.99 18.33
C GLY A 431 -4.91 -6.53 18.61
N VAL A 432 -4.58 -5.25 18.40
CA VAL A 432 -3.25 -4.72 18.76
C VAL A 432 -3.06 -4.56 20.25
N ARG A 433 -4.12 -4.28 21.02
CA ARG A 433 -4.07 -4.23 22.50
C ARG A 433 -3.85 -5.62 23.08
N ASP A 434 -4.53 -6.63 22.55
CA ASP A 434 -4.33 -8.03 22.93
C ASP A 434 -2.92 -8.51 22.59
N LEU A 435 -2.41 -8.14 21.41
CA LEU A 435 -1.01 -8.39 21.06
C LEU A 435 -0.06 -7.74 22.06
N ALA A 436 -0.23 -6.44 22.33
CA ALA A 436 0.65 -5.70 23.21
C ALA A 436 0.65 -6.29 24.63
N LYS A 437 -0.53 -6.61 25.16
CA LYS A 437 -0.70 -7.29 26.46
C LYS A 437 0.03 -8.64 26.48
N ALA A 438 -0.14 -9.45 25.44
CA ALA A 438 0.46 -10.77 25.36
C ALA A 438 1.99 -10.71 25.19
N VAL A 439 2.52 -9.74 24.43
CA VAL A 439 3.97 -9.53 24.28
C VAL A 439 4.57 -8.99 25.57
N LEU A 440 3.97 -7.98 26.20
CA LEU A 440 4.46 -7.40 27.47
C LEU A 440 4.49 -8.41 28.63
N ALA A 441 3.61 -9.42 28.60
CA ALA A 441 3.62 -10.50 29.58
C ALA A 441 4.87 -11.39 29.48
N VAL A 442 5.48 -11.51 28.30
CA VAL A 442 6.66 -12.35 28.06
C VAL A 442 7.94 -11.56 27.80
N ASP A 443 7.81 -10.27 27.49
CA ASP A 443 8.91 -9.41 27.07
C ASP A 443 8.65 -7.94 27.42
N LYS A 444 9.25 -7.51 28.53
CA LYS A 444 9.09 -6.14 29.03
C LYS A 444 9.89 -5.11 28.23
N SER A 445 10.76 -5.54 27.32
CA SER A 445 11.63 -4.65 26.54
C SER A 445 10.89 -3.84 25.46
N LEU A 446 9.61 -4.14 25.22
CA LEU A 446 8.72 -3.43 24.31
C LEU A 446 8.36 -2.01 24.78
N LYS A 447 8.48 -1.72 26.08
CA LYS A 447 8.22 -0.36 26.59
C LYS A 447 9.31 0.59 26.15
N VAL A 448 8.90 1.78 25.74
CA VAL A 448 9.81 2.89 25.40
C VAL A 448 10.22 3.62 26.67
N SER A 449 11.49 4.03 26.76
CA SER A 449 11.94 5.04 27.72
C SER A 449 11.50 6.43 27.23
N ASP A 450 11.04 7.31 28.12
CA ASP A 450 10.44 8.63 27.78
C ASP A 450 11.26 9.49 26.78
N GLU A 451 12.58 9.27 26.72
CA GLU A 451 13.55 9.94 25.85
C GLU A 451 13.65 9.42 24.41
N ALA A 452 13.02 8.28 24.05
CA ALA A 452 13.43 7.55 22.84
C ALA A 452 13.04 8.22 21.51
N SER A 453 12.14 9.22 21.48
CA SER A 453 11.80 9.89 20.22
C SER A 453 12.56 11.20 20.08
N THR A 454 13.52 11.22 19.15
CA THR A 454 14.36 12.39 18.84
C THR A 454 13.70 13.40 17.90
N VAL A 455 12.52 13.07 17.34
CA VAL A 455 11.80 13.95 16.39
C VAL A 455 10.85 14.86 17.16
N PRO A 456 11.06 16.19 17.15
CA PRO A 456 10.13 17.15 17.74
C PRO A 456 8.76 17.02 17.05
N GLN A 457 7.70 16.84 17.83
CA GLN A 457 6.34 16.96 17.30
C GLN A 457 6.10 18.44 17.01
N PRO A 458 5.60 18.82 15.82
CA PRO A 458 5.20 20.19 15.58
C PRO A 458 4.15 20.58 16.65
N PRO A 459 4.24 21.78 17.25
CA PRO A 459 3.20 22.25 18.16
C PRO A 459 1.86 22.22 17.42
N ALA A 460 0.77 21.90 18.13
CA ALA A 460 -0.57 22.03 17.58
C ALA A 460 -0.74 23.48 17.08
N ALA A 461 -0.69 23.68 15.76
CA ALA A 461 -0.56 25.03 15.20
C ALA A 461 -1.84 25.84 15.47
N PRO A 462 -1.72 27.10 15.96
CA PRO A 462 -2.77 28.08 15.79
C PRO A 462 -2.96 28.36 14.29
N ILE A 463 -4.19 28.61 13.87
CA ILE A 463 -4.54 28.91 12.48
C ILE A 463 -3.94 30.28 12.09
N GLU A 464 -2.75 30.30 11.50
CA GLU A 464 -2.23 31.48 10.80
C GLU A 464 -2.34 31.32 9.28
N ARG A 465 -2.66 32.45 8.63
CA ARG A 465 -2.94 32.56 7.19
C ARG A 465 -1.71 32.18 6.34
N PRO A 466 -1.91 31.62 5.14
CA PRO A 466 -0.80 31.20 4.29
C PRO A 466 0.04 32.41 3.81
N PRO A 467 1.36 32.26 3.67
CA PRO A 467 2.20 33.26 3.03
C PRO A 467 1.92 33.34 1.52
N THR A 468 2.25 34.49 0.94
CA THR A 468 2.08 34.84 -0.48
C THR A 468 2.82 33.88 -1.43
N THR A 469 2.13 33.55 -2.52
CA THR A 469 2.47 32.59 -3.58
C THR A 469 3.87 32.78 -4.18
N PRO A 470 4.74 31.75 -4.25
CA PRO A 470 5.93 31.80 -5.08
C PRO A 470 5.60 31.48 -6.56
N ALA A 471 6.42 31.99 -7.47
CA ALA A 471 6.26 31.89 -8.92
C ALA A 471 6.17 30.43 -9.45
N PRO A 472 5.42 30.18 -10.54
CA PRO A 472 5.15 28.83 -11.02
C PRO A 472 6.39 28.15 -11.61
N ALA A 473 6.70 26.94 -11.13
CA ALA A 473 7.69 26.04 -11.72
C ALA A 473 7.17 25.41 -13.03
N PRO A 474 8.05 25.06 -14.00
CA PRO A 474 7.66 24.45 -15.26
C PRO A 474 7.04 23.06 -15.07
N ALA A 475 6.23 22.67 -16.06
CA ALA A 475 5.32 21.53 -15.97
C ALA A 475 6.04 20.18 -15.83
N ASP A 476 5.72 19.46 -14.75
CA ASP A 476 5.88 18.02 -14.67
C ASP A 476 4.48 17.38 -14.75
N LEU A 477 4.20 16.65 -15.83
CA LEU A 477 2.91 15.97 -16.03
C LEU A 477 2.77 14.71 -15.14
N SER A 478 3.78 14.39 -14.32
CA SER A 478 3.85 13.16 -13.52
C SER A 478 3.06 13.18 -12.20
N GLY A 479 2.34 14.25 -11.84
CA GLY A 479 1.64 14.33 -10.55
C GLY A 479 2.55 14.30 -9.32
N SER A 480 3.87 14.24 -9.50
CA SER A 480 4.82 14.26 -8.41
C SER A 480 5.09 15.71 -7.99
N THR A 481 4.81 16.05 -6.72
CA THR A 481 5.26 17.32 -6.15
C THR A 481 6.77 17.24 -5.92
N VAL A 482 7.56 17.46 -6.98
CA VAL A 482 9.01 17.60 -6.89
C VAL A 482 9.34 19.08 -6.69
N GLN A 483 9.75 19.44 -5.48
CA GLN A 483 10.68 20.55 -5.31
C GLN A 483 12.10 19.99 -5.47
N GLY A 484 12.79 20.35 -6.55
CA GLY A 484 14.19 19.99 -6.79
C GLY A 484 14.63 20.19 -8.25
N THR A 485 15.55 21.12 -8.46
CA THR A 485 16.12 21.59 -9.74
C THR A 485 16.94 20.53 -10.48
N PHE A 486 16.72 20.39 -11.80
CA PHE A 486 17.60 19.63 -12.70
C PHE A 486 18.93 20.36 -12.87
N GLY A 487 20.03 19.72 -12.46
CA GLY A 487 21.38 20.11 -12.84
C GLY A 487 21.62 19.81 -14.32
N ALA A 488 22.23 20.77 -15.02
CA ALA A 488 22.60 20.67 -16.42
C ALA A 488 23.56 19.49 -16.69
N ILE A 489 23.32 18.81 -17.80
CA ILE A 489 24.22 17.80 -18.38
C ILE A 489 25.38 18.55 -19.06
N PRO A 490 26.67 18.26 -18.78
CA PRO A 490 27.76 18.74 -19.61
C PRO A 490 27.89 17.90 -20.88
N GLU A 491 28.12 18.60 -22.00
CA GLU A 491 28.37 18.07 -23.34
C GLU A 491 29.50 17.01 -23.36
N SER A 492 29.28 15.99 -24.20
CA SER A 492 30.27 14.97 -24.54
C SER A 492 31.37 15.54 -25.44
N THR A 493 32.61 15.54 -24.98
CA THR A 493 33.80 15.61 -25.83
C THR A 493 34.03 14.28 -26.52
N GLU A 494 34.13 14.32 -27.84
CA GLU A 494 34.59 13.25 -28.72
C GLU A 494 36.04 12.86 -28.40
N GLU A 495 36.31 11.57 -28.23
CA GLU A 495 37.65 11.01 -28.41
C GLU A 495 37.57 9.68 -29.16
N GLY A 496 38.52 9.51 -30.08
CA GLY A 496 38.47 8.59 -31.21
C GLY A 496 38.83 7.14 -30.89
N VAL A 497 38.32 6.27 -31.74
CA VAL A 497 38.68 4.84 -31.84
C VAL A 497 39.85 4.71 -32.81
N PRO A 498 40.87 3.87 -32.52
CA PRO A 498 41.67 3.27 -33.56
C PRO A 498 41.31 1.79 -33.76
N GLU A 499 41.11 1.41 -35.03
CA GLU A 499 40.98 0.06 -35.52
C GLU A 499 42.27 -0.76 -35.37
N THR A 500 42.16 -2.08 -35.24
CA THR A 500 42.98 -3.09 -35.96
C THR A 500 42.46 -4.53 -35.70
N PRO A 501 42.80 -5.54 -36.55
CA PRO A 501 41.85 -6.59 -36.95
C PRO A 501 42.22 -8.02 -36.54
N GLY A 502 41.21 -8.90 -36.58
CA GLY A 502 41.35 -10.29 -37.06
C GLY A 502 41.38 -11.42 -36.01
N LYS A 503 40.34 -12.28 -36.04
CA LYS A 503 40.40 -13.71 -36.43
C LYS A 503 39.19 -14.49 -35.89
N ASN A 504 38.43 -15.10 -36.81
CA ASN A 504 37.45 -16.16 -36.55
C ASN A 504 38.15 -17.45 -36.06
N PRO A 505 37.43 -18.34 -35.35
CA PRO A 505 37.00 -19.55 -36.04
C PRO A 505 35.60 -20.11 -35.67
N LEU A 506 34.90 -20.56 -36.72
CA LEU A 506 34.16 -21.83 -36.89
C LEU A 506 32.97 -22.21 -35.97
N MET A 507 31.80 -22.24 -36.61
CA MET A 507 30.54 -22.95 -36.30
C MET A 507 30.70 -24.49 -36.40
N PRO A 508 29.78 -25.33 -35.85
CA PRO A 508 28.55 -25.66 -36.59
C PRO A 508 27.27 -25.85 -35.74
N GLY A 509 26.18 -25.23 -36.21
CA GLY A 509 24.97 -25.97 -36.58
C GLY A 509 23.82 -26.02 -35.57
N PHE A 510 22.83 -25.14 -35.73
CA PHE A 510 21.41 -25.50 -35.55
C PHE A 510 20.54 -24.79 -36.60
N LYS A 511 19.55 -25.55 -37.06
CA LYS A 511 18.75 -25.39 -38.27
C LYS A 511 17.91 -24.10 -38.33
N GLU A 512 17.83 -23.55 -39.54
CA GLU A 512 16.82 -22.60 -40.00
C GLU A 512 15.39 -23.11 -39.76
N ALA A 513 14.54 -22.24 -39.22
CA ALA A 513 13.09 -22.38 -39.22
C ALA A 513 12.46 -21.07 -39.74
N ASP A 514 11.91 -21.17 -40.95
CA ASP A 514 10.78 -20.45 -41.59
C ASP A 514 10.32 -19.08 -41.00
N PRO A 515 10.43 -17.97 -41.75
CA PRO A 515 9.88 -16.67 -41.35
C PRO A 515 8.44 -16.52 -41.86
N SER A 516 7.48 -17.17 -41.19
CA SER A 516 6.06 -16.94 -41.48
C SER A 516 5.19 -16.96 -40.22
N LYS A 517 5.18 -15.82 -39.49
CA LYS A 517 4.02 -15.20 -38.80
C LYS A 517 4.50 -14.28 -37.68
N GLY A 518 4.31 -12.98 -37.87
CA GLY A 518 4.50 -11.98 -36.81
C GLY A 518 4.55 -10.58 -37.38
N LYS A 519 3.41 -10.01 -37.76
CA LYS A 519 3.32 -8.56 -37.99
C LYS A 519 3.51 -7.88 -36.62
N HIS A 520 4.75 -7.53 -36.30
CA HIS A 520 5.02 -6.62 -35.19
C HIS A 520 4.36 -5.27 -35.52
N LEU A 521 3.59 -4.72 -34.58
CA LEU A 521 3.20 -3.31 -34.60
C LEU A 521 4.49 -2.48 -34.59
N ALA A 522 4.89 -2.00 -35.76
CA ALA A 522 6.00 -1.06 -35.87
C ALA A 522 5.59 0.23 -35.16
N VAL A 523 6.39 0.65 -34.18
CA VAL A 523 6.29 2.00 -33.59
C VAL A 523 6.57 3.00 -34.73
N PRO A 524 5.73 4.02 -34.94
CA PRO A 524 6.05 5.05 -35.92
C PRO A 524 7.36 5.72 -35.52
N GLN A 525 8.40 5.57 -36.34
CA GLN A 525 9.61 6.37 -36.18
C GLN A 525 9.22 7.83 -36.42
N THR A 526 9.46 8.68 -35.42
CA THR A 526 9.32 10.13 -35.56
C THR A 526 10.18 10.61 -36.73
N PRO A 527 9.63 11.34 -37.71
CA PRO A 527 10.44 11.88 -38.79
C PRO A 527 11.47 12.86 -38.24
N LYS A 528 12.74 12.64 -38.58
CA LYS A 528 13.83 13.59 -38.30
C LYS A 528 13.46 14.95 -38.90
N ARG A 529 13.50 15.99 -38.07
CA ARG A 529 13.36 17.40 -38.48
C ARG A 529 14.42 17.70 -39.55
N PRO A 530 14.08 18.27 -40.72
CA PRO A 530 15.09 18.71 -41.67
C PRO A 530 15.89 19.87 -41.08
N SER A 531 17.22 19.77 -41.13
CA SER A 531 18.15 20.86 -40.85
C SER A 531 17.94 22.00 -41.86
N SER A 532 17.72 23.21 -41.36
CA SER A 532 17.66 24.43 -42.16
C SER A 532 19.05 24.73 -42.76
N SER A 533 19.25 24.46 -44.05
CA SER A 533 20.33 25.07 -44.82
C SER A 533 19.83 26.38 -45.43
N GLY A 534 20.55 27.46 -45.13
CA GLY A 534 20.25 28.82 -45.56
C GLY A 534 20.24 28.98 -47.08
N GLN A 535 19.28 29.76 -47.55
CA GLN A 535 19.18 30.20 -48.94
C GLN A 535 19.92 31.55 -49.05
N GLN A 536 21.07 31.54 -49.72
CA GLN A 536 21.68 32.75 -50.26
C GLN A 536 20.88 33.16 -51.50
N VAL A 537 20.42 34.41 -51.50
CA VAL A 537 19.80 35.07 -52.65
C VAL A 537 20.90 35.86 -53.32
N ASP A 538 21.17 35.57 -54.59
CA ASP A 538 21.85 36.47 -55.52
C ASP A 538 21.09 36.48 -56.85
N THR A 539 20.94 37.70 -57.37
CA THR A 539 20.27 38.19 -58.60
C THR A 539 18.74 38.25 -58.63
#